data_AF-A0AAU8CSG0-F1
#
_entry.id   AF-A0AAU8CSG0-F1
#
_cell.length_a   1.000
_cell.length_b   1.000
_cell.length_c   1.000
_cell.angle_alpha   90.00
_cell.angle_beta   90.00
_cell.angle_gamma   90.00
#
_symmetry.space_group_name_H-M   'P 1'
#
loop_
_entity.id
_entity.type
_entity.pdbx_description
1 polymer ?
#
loop_
_entity_poly.entity_id
_entity_poly.type
_entity_poly.pdbx_seq_one_letter_code
_entity_poly.pdbx_strand_id
1 'polypeptide(L)'
;MKVDPDNRLVADTLEAEWNEKLRLHTDVVEDYERRAPEEAAALDAETQQRVRDLAEQFPRIWSDARIDVRERKRILRLLVADVTLVKAEMITANVRLSGGATRTLTLERPLPIAQIRKFKPELVAEVDRLLDRHCDREIAHIFNDGGLRTWEGKPFNTKKIAFIRAAYNLPSRRQRLRDCGLLTTQEVAEHFAIAETTVHQWGRQGLISKACSDNLNRGLWDIPHDLEIIKGRPGRNAVPARRASITVPSTEQDSL
;
A
#
# COMPACT_ATOMS: atom_id res chain seq x y z
N MET A 1 51.66 -24.71 -13.31
CA MET A 1 50.69 -24.69 -12.20
C MET A 1 50.83 -26.02 -11.46
N LYS A 2 51.16 -26.04 -10.16
CA LYS A 2 51.32 -27.29 -9.40
C LYS A 2 49.93 -27.76 -8.98
N VAL A 3 49.41 -28.78 -9.66
CA VAL A 3 48.13 -29.43 -9.34
C VAL A 3 48.39 -30.49 -8.28
N ASP A 4 47.53 -30.56 -7.26
CA ASP A 4 47.54 -31.60 -6.23
C ASP A 4 47.43 -32.99 -6.91
N PRO A 5 48.33 -33.96 -6.64
CA PRO A 5 48.31 -35.28 -7.27
C PRO A 5 46.94 -35.98 -7.22
N ASP A 6 46.15 -35.76 -6.18
CA ASP A 6 44.82 -36.37 -6.02
C ASP A 6 43.76 -35.77 -6.97
N ASN A 7 44.02 -34.60 -7.55
CA ASN A 7 43.11 -33.85 -8.43
C ASN A 7 43.59 -33.75 -9.88
N ARG A 8 44.62 -34.51 -10.28
CA ARG A 8 45.18 -34.47 -11.65
C ARG A 8 44.14 -34.74 -12.73
N LEU A 9 43.34 -35.80 -12.58
CA LEU A 9 42.31 -36.16 -13.56
C LEU A 9 41.24 -35.07 -13.73
N VAL A 10 40.86 -34.40 -12.64
CA VAL A 10 39.90 -33.30 -12.66
C VAL A 10 40.51 -32.09 -13.38
N ALA A 11 41.78 -31.78 -13.10
CA ALA A 11 42.49 -30.69 -13.76
C ALA A 11 42.67 -30.95 -15.26
N ASP A 12 43.08 -32.16 -15.66
CA ASP A 12 43.26 -32.54 -17.06
C ASP A 12 41.94 -32.48 -17.84
N THR A 13 40.83 -32.87 -17.21
CA THR A 13 39.49 -32.80 -17.81
C THR A 13 39.02 -31.35 -17.98
N LEU A 14 39.17 -30.52 -16.95
CA LEU A 14 38.81 -29.10 -17.01
C LEU A 14 39.69 -28.33 -18.00
N GLU A 15 40.97 -28.65 -18.07
CA GLU A 15 41.90 -28.07 -19.04
C GLU A 15 41.53 -28.48 -20.47
N ALA A 16 41.15 -29.74 -20.69
CA ALA A 16 40.66 -30.20 -21.99
C ALA A 16 39.35 -29.49 -22.39
N GLU A 17 38.38 -29.38 -21.49
CA GLU A 17 37.12 -28.66 -21.74
C GLU A 17 37.36 -27.17 -22.01
N TRP A 18 38.25 -26.54 -21.25
CA TRP A 18 38.63 -25.14 -21.45
C TRP A 18 39.30 -24.92 -22.80
N ASN A 19 40.26 -25.78 -23.16
CA ASN A 19 40.95 -25.72 -24.44
C ASN A 19 40.00 -25.95 -25.62
N GLU A 20 39.00 -26.82 -25.48
CA GLU A 20 37.96 -27.02 -26.49
C GLU A 20 37.10 -25.75 -26.65
N LYS A 21 36.70 -25.11 -25.56
CA LYS A 21 35.96 -23.82 -25.62
C LYS A 21 36.79 -22.70 -26.23
N LEU A 22 38.10 -22.65 -25.95
CA LEU A 22 39.01 -21.70 -26.57
C LEU A 22 39.11 -21.92 -28.09
N ARG A 23 39.26 -23.17 -28.54
CA ARG A 23 39.28 -23.49 -29.97
C ARG A 23 38.00 -23.08 -30.66
N LEU A 24 36.84 -23.43 -30.09
CA LEU A 24 35.55 -23.06 -30.66
C LEU A 24 35.35 -21.53 -30.73
N HIS A 25 35.83 -20.78 -29.73
CA HIS A 25 35.82 -19.33 -29.78
C HIS A 25 36.73 -18.81 -30.90
N THR A 26 37.95 -19.32 -31.01
CA THR A 26 38.90 -18.93 -32.07
C THR A 26 38.31 -19.22 -33.46
N ASP A 27 37.77 -20.42 -33.69
CA ASP A 27 37.16 -20.80 -34.96
C ASP A 27 36.01 -19.86 -35.35
N VAL A 28 35.15 -19.49 -34.39
CA VAL A 28 34.04 -18.54 -34.61
C VAL A 28 34.55 -17.13 -34.94
N VAL A 29 35.63 -16.69 -34.27
CA VAL A 29 36.24 -15.38 -34.53
C VAL A 29 36.91 -15.36 -35.91
N GLU A 30 37.69 -16.38 -36.26
CA GLU A 30 38.35 -16.48 -37.57
C GLU A 30 37.34 -16.56 -38.71
N ASP A 31 36.26 -17.32 -38.53
CA ASP A 31 35.15 -17.38 -39.50
C ASP A 31 34.45 -16.03 -39.68
N TYR A 32 34.30 -15.27 -38.59
CA TYR A 32 33.74 -13.92 -38.63
C TYR A 32 34.67 -12.94 -39.35
N GLU A 33 35.96 -12.93 -39.00
CA GLU A 33 36.97 -12.07 -39.63
C GLU A 33 37.14 -12.37 -41.12
N ARG A 34 37.01 -13.64 -41.53
CA ARG A 34 37.05 -14.02 -42.94
C ARG A 34 35.84 -13.52 -43.73
N ARG A 35 34.65 -13.50 -43.13
CA ARG A 35 33.40 -13.04 -43.79
C ARG A 35 33.20 -11.52 -43.73
N ALA A 36 33.73 -10.86 -42.70
CA ALA A 36 33.62 -9.42 -42.51
C ALA A 36 34.04 -8.57 -43.73
N PRO A 37 35.16 -8.82 -44.44
CA PRO A 37 35.53 -8.03 -45.61
C PRO A 37 34.61 -8.27 -46.82
N GLU A 38 34.09 -9.49 -47.00
CA GLU A 38 33.14 -9.81 -48.07
C GLU A 38 31.78 -9.15 -47.82
N GLU A 39 31.30 -9.16 -46.57
CA GLU A 39 30.08 -8.46 -46.15
C GLU A 39 30.23 -6.93 -46.19
N ALA A 40 31.41 -6.40 -45.83
CA ALA A 40 31.70 -4.98 -45.92
C ALA A 40 31.80 -4.49 -47.37
N ALA A 41 32.31 -5.32 -48.29
CA ALA A 41 32.33 -5.03 -49.72
C ALA A 41 30.93 -5.05 -50.36
N ALA A 42 29.96 -5.75 -49.74
CA ALA A 42 28.57 -5.81 -50.18
C ALA A 42 27.73 -4.56 -49.82
N LEU A 43 28.23 -3.68 -48.94
CA LEU A 43 27.57 -2.43 -48.59
C LEU A 43 28.02 -1.30 -49.53
N ASP A 44 27.32 -1.15 -50.65
CA ASP A 44 27.55 -0.04 -51.57
C ASP A 44 27.29 1.34 -50.93
N ALA A 45 27.86 2.39 -51.52
CA ALA A 45 27.74 3.76 -51.00
C ALA A 45 26.27 4.25 -50.97
N GLU A 46 25.43 3.76 -51.88
CA GLU A 46 24.01 4.10 -51.95
C GLU A 46 23.24 3.53 -50.75
N THR A 47 23.51 2.28 -50.38
CA THR A 47 22.92 1.57 -49.25
C THR A 47 23.37 2.22 -47.94
N GLN A 48 24.64 2.58 -47.82
CA GLN A 48 25.11 3.35 -46.66
C GLN A 48 24.36 4.69 -46.52
N GLN A 49 24.11 5.39 -47.63
CA GLN A 49 23.37 6.64 -47.58
C GLN A 49 21.90 6.42 -47.19
N ARG A 50 21.23 5.41 -47.75
CA ARG A 50 19.85 5.05 -47.36
C ARG A 50 19.74 4.72 -45.87
N VAL A 51 20.73 4.02 -45.30
CA VAL A 51 20.77 3.71 -43.86
C VAL A 51 20.95 4.97 -43.02
N ARG A 52 21.80 5.91 -43.44
CA ARG A 52 21.96 7.22 -42.77
C ARG A 52 20.66 8.02 -42.80
N ASP A 53 20.00 8.09 -43.96
CA ASP A 53 18.72 8.80 -44.10
C ASP A 53 17.63 8.18 -43.21
N LEU A 54 17.58 6.85 -43.11
CA LEU A 54 16.68 6.14 -42.19
C LEU A 54 16.97 6.48 -40.72
N ALA A 55 18.24 6.57 -40.33
CA ALA A 55 18.63 6.94 -38.98
C ALA A 55 18.23 8.39 -38.64
N GLU A 56 18.35 9.32 -39.59
CA GLU A 56 17.90 10.71 -39.43
C GLU A 56 16.37 10.83 -39.31
N GLN A 57 15.63 10.00 -40.04
CA GLN A 57 14.16 9.98 -40.00
C GLN A 57 13.60 9.23 -38.78
N PHE A 58 14.40 8.38 -38.13
CA PHE A 58 13.96 7.49 -37.07
C PHE A 58 13.23 8.20 -35.90
N PRO A 59 13.71 9.33 -35.33
CA PRO A 59 13.01 10.01 -34.25
C PRO A 59 11.58 10.44 -34.64
N ARG A 60 11.39 10.89 -35.89
CA ARG A 60 10.08 11.29 -36.41
C ARG A 60 9.15 10.09 -36.55
N ILE A 61 9.64 8.97 -37.08
CA ILE A 61 8.86 7.74 -37.23
C ILE A 61 8.47 7.18 -35.86
N TRP A 62 9.40 7.19 -34.90
CA TRP A 62 9.17 6.70 -33.55
C TRP A 62 8.08 7.49 -32.81
N SER A 63 8.08 8.81 -32.95
CA SER A 63 7.10 9.71 -32.32
C SER A 63 5.76 9.81 -33.05
N ASP A 64 5.61 9.23 -34.24
CA ASP A 64 4.36 9.30 -35.00
C ASP A 64 3.27 8.45 -34.32
N ALA A 65 2.14 9.08 -33.99
CA ALA A 65 0.99 8.46 -33.34
C ALA A 65 0.27 7.43 -34.21
N ARG A 66 0.47 7.46 -35.54
CA ARG A 66 -0.12 6.49 -36.49
C ARG A 66 0.59 5.13 -36.45
N ILE A 67 1.79 5.06 -35.88
CA ILE A 67 2.55 3.82 -35.79
C ILE A 67 2.09 3.03 -34.56
N ASP A 68 1.55 1.84 -34.83
CA ASP A 68 1.12 0.92 -33.78
C ASP A 68 2.31 0.39 -32.96
N VAL A 69 2.02 0.01 -31.70
CA VAL A 69 2.98 -0.57 -30.76
C VAL A 69 3.66 -1.81 -31.35
N ARG A 70 2.94 -2.61 -32.16
CA ARG A 70 3.51 -3.78 -32.83
C ARG A 70 4.67 -3.41 -33.76
N GLU A 71 4.51 -2.35 -34.55
CA GLU A 71 5.55 -1.89 -35.50
C GLU A 71 6.73 -1.27 -34.76
N ARG A 72 6.48 -0.47 -33.71
CA ARG A 72 7.56 0.03 -32.83
C ARG A 72 8.39 -1.13 -32.23
N LYS A 73 7.72 -2.21 -31.81
CA LYS A 73 8.39 -3.41 -31.27
C LYS A 73 9.22 -4.13 -32.34
N ARG A 74 8.77 -4.16 -33.60
CA ARG A 74 9.55 -4.72 -34.72
C ARG A 74 10.81 -3.90 -34.98
N ILE A 75 10.69 -2.58 -35.04
CA ILE A 75 11.85 -1.70 -35.24
C ILE A 75 12.87 -1.90 -34.11
N LEU A 76 12.42 -1.94 -32.86
CA LEU A 76 13.30 -2.14 -31.71
C LEU A 76 14.04 -3.49 -31.77
N ARG A 77 13.38 -4.53 -32.30
CA ARG A 77 13.98 -5.87 -32.49
C ARG A 77 15.08 -5.91 -33.56
N LEU A 78 15.08 -4.97 -34.50
CA LEU A 78 16.16 -4.84 -35.49
C LEU A 78 17.38 -4.11 -34.89
N LEU A 79 17.14 -3.17 -33.97
CA LEU A 79 18.18 -2.32 -33.39
C LEU A 79 18.87 -2.93 -32.17
N VAL A 80 18.13 -3.67 -31.35
CA VAL A 80 18.61 -4.25 -30.09
C VAL A 80 18.93 -5.72 -30.28
N ALA A 81 20.19 -6.08 -30.06
CA ALA A 81 20.66 -7.46 -30.09
C ALA A 81 20.30 -8.18 -28.78
N ASP A 82 20.69 -7.60 -27.64
CA ASP A 82 20.38 -8.13 -26.32
C ASP A 82 20.27 -7.02 -25.27
N VAL A 83 19.61 -7.36 -24.17
CA VAL A 83 19.54 -6.51 -22.97
C VAL A 83 19.88 -7.37 -21.76
N THR A 84 20.97 -7.04 -21.08
CA THR A 84 21.37 -7.68 -19.83
C THR A 84 20.92 -6.83 -18.65
N LEU A 85 20.09 -7.39 -17.78
CA LEU A 85 19.56 -6.73 -16.59
C LEU A 85 20.34 -7.15 -15.34
N VAL A 86 20.88 -6.17 -14.62
CA VAL A 86 21.47 -6.37 -13.28
C VAL A 86 20.55 -5.72 -12.26
N LYS A 87 20.06 -6.53 -11.31
CA LYS A 87 19.14 -6.08 -10.27
C LYS A 87 19.87 -5.98 -8.93
N ALA A 88 20.16 -4.76 -8.51
CA ALA A 88 20.74 -4.45 -7.20
C ALA A 88 19.82 -3.46 -6.44
N GLU A 89 20.39 -2.39 -5.90
CA GLU A 89 19.65 -1.25 -5.36
C GLU A 89 18.86 -0.53 -6.46
N MET A 90 19.50 -0.29 -7.60
CA MET A 90 18.88 0.12 -8.86
C MET A 90 18.85 -1.04 -9.87
N ILE A 91 18.05 -0.90 -10.92
CA ILE A 91 18.06 -1.80 -12.07
C ILE A 91 18.97 -1.19 -13.13
N THR A 92 20.06 -1.87 -13.45
CA THR A 92 20.95 -1.49 -14.55
C THR A 92 20.62 -2.32 -15.77
N ALA A 93 20.28 -1.68 -16.88
CA ALA A 93 20.04 -2.33 -18.17
C ALA A 93 21.19 -2.01 -19.13
N ASN A 94 22.00 -3.02 -19.43
CA ASN A 94 23.03 -2.94 -20.45
C ASN A 94 22.43 -3.40 -21.78
N VAL A 95 22.28 -2.45 -22.70
CA VAL A 95 21.70 -2.66 -24.03
C VAL A 95 22.85 -2.82 -25.02
N ARG A 96 22.87 -3.94 -25.74
CA ARG A 96 23.74 -4.14 -26.90
C ARG A 96 22.95 -3.91 -28.17
N LEU A 97 23.42 -3.00 -29.01
CA LEU A 97 22.82 -2.75 -30.33
C LEU A 97 23.38 -3.74 -31.34
N SER A 98 22.61 -4.01 -32.40
CA SER A 98 22.99 -4.92 -33.49
C SER A 98 24.30 -4.51 -34.19
N GLY A 99 24.66 -3.22 -34.15
CA GLY A 99 25.93 -2.70 -34.65
C GLY A 99 27.11 -2.76 -33.67
N GLY A 100 27.00 -3.51 -32.57
CA GLY A 100 28.06 -3.70 -31.57
C GLY A 100 28.19 -2.58 -30.52
N ALA A 101 27.57 -1.42 -30.74
CA ALA A 101 27.53 -0.35 -29.74
C ALA A 101 26.77 -0.77 -28.47
N THR A 102 27.26 -0.35 -27.31
CA THR A 102 26.64 -0.65 -26.01
C THR A 102 26.18 0.62 -25.32
N ARG A 103 25.06 0.53 -24.59
CA ARG A 103 24.53 1.60 -23.74
C ARG A 103 24.07 1.07 -22.40
N THR A 104 24.36 1.82 -21.35
CA THR A 104 23.91 1.50 -20.00
C THR A 104 22.82 2.47 -19.57
N LEU A 105 21.68 1.92 -19.15
CA LEU A 105 20.56 2.67 -18.59
C LEU A 105 20.43 2.29 -17.12
N THR A 106 20.18 3.29 -16.27
CA THR A 106 19.95 3.07 -14.83
C THR A 106 18.51 3.46 -14.52
N LEU A 107 17.78 2.53 -13.88
CA LEU A 107 16.38 2.67 -13.53
C LEU A 107 16.22 2.50 -12.02
N GLU A 108 15.38 3.33 -11.42
CA GLU A 108 15.01 3.12 -10.03
C GLU A 108 14.29 1.79 -9.86
N ARG A 109 14.62 1.09 -8.78
CA ARG A 109 13.95 -0.16 -8.46
C ARG A 109 12.55 0.14 -7.94
N PRO A 110 11.48 -0.39 -8.58
CA PRO A 110 10.14 -0.23 -8.05
C PRO A 110 10.05 -0.85 -6.66
N LEU A 111 9.38 -0.16 -5.75
CA LEU A 111 9.15 -0.64 -4.40
C LEU A 111 8.41 -1.98 -4.43
N PRO A 112 8.76 -2.94 -3.55
CA PRO A 112 7.99 -4.16 -3.41
C PRO A 112 6.51 -3.87 -3.18
N ILE A 113 5.61 -4.67 -3.78
CA ILE A 113 4.16 -4.45 -3.64
C ILE A 113 3.70 -4.42 -2.18
N ALA A 114 4.37 -5.16 -1.30
CA ALA A 114 4.13 -5.14 0.14
C ALA A 114 4.41 -3.75 0.76
N GLN A 115 5.44 -3.04 0.30
CA GLN A 115 5.75 -1.69 0.75
C GLN A 115 4.79 -0.66 0.15
N ILE A 116 4.42 -0.80 -1.13
CA ILE A 116 3.42 0.06 -1.78
C ILE A 116 2.06 -0.02 -1.06
N ARG A 117 1.68 -1.23 -0.62
CA ARG A 117 0.43 -1.47 0.09
C ARG A 117 0.46 -1.09 1.57
N LYS A 118 1.63 -0.78 2.14
CA LYS A 118 1.72 -0.29 3.52
C LYS A 118 1.15 1.12 3.58
N PHE A 119 0.31 1.34 4.57
CA PHE A 119 -0.17 2.69 4.86
C PHE A 119 0.95 3.47 5.55
N LYS A 120 1.09 4.75 5.19
CA LYS A 120 2.07 5.64 5.81
C LYS A 120 1.76 5.77 7.31
N PRO A 121 2.77 5.83 8.19
CA PRO A 121 2.56 5.98 9.64
C PRO A 121 1.69 7.19 9.99
N GLU A 122 1.84 8.30 9.27
CA GLU A 122 1.04 9.52 9.40
C GLU A 122 -0.46 9.26 9.22
N LEU A 123 -0.83 8.47 8.20
CA LEU A 123 -2.22 8.12 7.92
C LEU A 123 -2.79 7.21 9.02
N VAL A 124 -1.98 6.29 9.53
CA VAL A 124 -2.38 5.39 10.62
C VAL A 124 -2.61 6.19 11.91
N ALA A 125 -1.71 7.12 12.24
CA ALA A 125 -1.86 8.02 13.39
C ALA A 125 -3.12 8.90 13.26
N GLU A 126 -3.42 9.36 12.04
CA GLU A 126 -4.64 10.12 11.78
C GLU A 126 -5.91 9.27 11.98
N VAL A 127 -5.92 8.02 11.49
CA VAL A 127 -7.01 7.08 11.79
C VAL A 127 -7.16 6.89 13.30
N ASP A 128 -6.05 6.71 14.02
CA ASP A 128 -6.05 6.50 15.45
C ASP A 128 -6.69 7.67 16.23
N ARG A 129 -6.31 8.91 15.86
CA ARG A 129 -6.90 10.14 16.41
C ARG A 129 -8.39 10.27 16.10
N LEU A 130 -8.80 9.97 14.86
CA LEU A 130 -10.20 10.09 14.47
C LEU A 130 -11.09 9.04 15.15
N LEU A 131 -10.55 7.87 15.50
CA LEU A 131 -11.28 6.81 16.21
C LEU A 131 -11.73 7.21 17.62
N ASP A 132 -11.26 8.34 18.17
CA ASP A 132 -11.79 8.87 19.44
C ASP A 132 -13.17 9.51 19.29
N ARG A 133 -13.50 9.99 18.10
CA ARG A 133 -14.73 10.77 17.85
C ARG A 133 -15.61 10.18 16.78
N HIS A 134 -15.03 9.42 15.84
CA HIS A 134 -15.69 8.96 14.63
C HIS A 134 -15.61 7.44 14.49
N CYS A 135 -16.62 6.86 13.84
CA CYS A 135 -16.62 5.44 13.49
C CYS A 135 -15.89 5.18 12.16
N ASP A 136 -15.55 3.92 11.87
CA ASP A 136 -14.81 3.51 10.67
C ASP A 136 -15.41 4.04 9.34
N ARG A 137 -16.74 4.23 9.28
CA ARG A 137 -17.41 4.81 8.10
C ARG A 137 -17.20 6.32 8.00
N GLU A 138 -17.38 7.04 9.09
CA GLU A 138 -17.19 8.50 9.12
C GLU A 138 -15.75 8.85 8.79
N ILE A 139 -14.78 8.08 9.31
CA ILE A 139 -13.37 8.23 8.97
C ILE A 139 -13.15 8.06 7.46
N ALA A 140 -13.78 7.05 6.85
CA ALA A 140 -13.70 6.86 5.40
C ALA A 140 -14.28 8.05 4.62
N HIS A 141 -15.37 8.65 5.09
CA HIS A 141 -15.94 9.87 4.49
C HIS A 141 -14.98 11.07 4.65
N ILE A 142 -14.48 11.32 5.86
CA ILE A 142 -13.51 12.40 6.15
C ILE A 142 -12.29 12.30 5.23
N PHE A 143 -11.75 11.09 5.04
CA PHE A 143 -10.60 10.88 4.15
C PHE A 143 -10.94 11.13 2.69
N ASN A 144 -12.11 10.70 2.23
CA ASN A 144 -12.53 10.91 0.85
C ASN A 144 -12.79 12.39 0.54
N ASP A 145 -13.41 13.10 1.48
CA ASP A 145 -13.70 14.54 1.40
C ASP A 145 -12.41 15.36 1.44
N GLY A 146 -11.42 14.93 2.23
CA GLY A 146 -10.06 15.48 2.24
C GLY A 146 -9.20 15.13 1.01
N GLY A 147 -9.77 14.47 -0.01
CA GLY A 147 -9.07 14.12 -1.25
C GLY A 147 -8.11 12.93 -1.13
N LEU A 148 -8.02 12.27 0.03
CA LEU A 148 -7.15 11.10 0.20
C LEU A 148 -7.70 9.92 -0.60
N ARG A 149 -6.79 9.16 -1.21
CA ARG A 149 -7.09 7.95 -1.98
C ARG A 149 -6.18 6.81 -1.56
N THR A 150 -6.65 5.59 -1.80
CA THR A 150 -5.85 4.37 -1.63
C THR A 150 -4.71 4.30 -2.65
N TRP A 151 -3.78 3.37 -2.47
CA TRP A 151 -2.68 3.13 -3.43
C TRP A 151 -3.17 2.77 -4.85
N GLU A 152 -4.40 2.28 -4.99
CA GLU A 152 -5.04 2.00 -6.29
C GLU A 152 -5.73 3.24 -6.90
N GLY A 153 -5.65 4.41 -6.25
CA GLY A 153 -6.40 5.61 -6.64
C GLY A 153 -7.89 5.55 -6.28
N LYS A 154 -8.35 4.49 -5.61
CA LYS A 154 -9.76 4.31 -5.22
C LYS A 154 -10.10 5.05 -3.93
N PRO A 155 -11.38 5.45 -3.74
CA PRO A 155 -11.84 6.02 -2.47
C PRO A 155 -11.74 5.01 -1.32
N PHE A 156 -11.58 5.54 -0.10
CA PHE A 156 -11.65 4.76 1.14
C PHE A 156 -13.08 4.28 1.39
N ASN A 157 -13.20 3.10 1.97
CA ASN A 157 -14.46 2.53 2.43
C ASN A 157 -14.31 1.98 3.85
N THR A 158 -15.43 1.69 4.51
CA THR A 158 -15.45 1.19 5.89
C THR A 158 -14.59 -0.07 6.06
N LYS A 159 -14.60 -0.99 5.08
CA LYS A 159 -13.78 -2.21 5.12
C LYS A 159 -12.28 -1.90 5.11
N LYS A 160 -11.85 -0.85 4.40
CA LYS A 160 -10.46 -0.42 4.38
C LYS A 160 -10.01 0.22 5.68
N ILE A 161 -10.85 1.04 6.31
CA ILE A 161 -10.53 1.59 7.64
C ILE A 161 -10.47 0.46 8.67
N ALA A 162 -11.42 -0.49 8.65
CA ALA A 162 -11.39 -1.67 9.51
C ALA A 162 -10.15 -2.54 9.27
N PHE A 163 -9.69 -2.67 8.02
CA PHE A 163 -8.44 -3.35 7.69
C PHE A 163 -7.22 -2.63 8.24
N ILE A 164 -7.13 -1.29 8.11
CA ILE A 164 -6.03 -0.50 8.70
C ILE A 164 -6.01 -0.74 10.20
N ARG A 165 -7.16 -0.62 10.85
CA ARG A 165 -7.28 -0.87 12.28
C ARG A 165 -6.76 -2.25 12.69
N ALA A 166 -7.16 -3.30 11.98
CA ALA A 166 -6.70 -4.67 12.26
C ALA A 166 -5.21 -4.87 11.98
N ALA A 167 -4.68 -4.29 10.89
CA ALA A 167 -3.28 -4.43 10.50
C ALA A 167 -2.31 -3.71 11.45
N TYR A 168 -2.76 -2.62 12.08
CA TYR A 168 -1.97 -1.80 13.00
C TYR A 168 -2.42 -1.93 14.46
N ASN A 169 -3.27 -2.91 14.78
CA ASN A 169 -3.77 -3.20 16.14
C ASN A 169 -4.41 -1.99 16.85
N LEU A 170 -5.12 -1.14 16.12
CA LEU A 170 -5.81 0.00 16.75
C LEU A 170 -7.12 -0.48 17.42
N PRO A 171 -7.45 -0.02 18.63
CA PRO A 171 -8.72 -0.35 19.26
C PRO A 171 -9.87 0.31 18.49
N SER A 172 -10.96 -0.44 18.30
CA SER A 172 -12.16 0.09 17.64
C SER A 172 -12.79 1.23 18.44
N ARG A 173 -13.56 2.10 17.78
CA ARG A 173 -14.37 3.12 18.47
C ARG A 173 -15.21 2.53 19.60
N ARG A 174 -15.82 1.37 19.36
CA ARG A 174 -16.60 0.64 20.38
C ARG A 174 -15.74 0.25 21.58
N GLN A 175 -14.55 -0.31 21.32
CA GLN A 175 -13.64 -0.70 22.40
C GLN A 175 -13.20 0.51 23.21
N ARG A 176 -12.78 1.60 22.55
CA ARG A 176 -12.41 2.86 23.22
C ARG A 176 -13.54 3.39 24.11
N LEU A 177 -14.78 3.36 23.63
CA LEU A 177 -15.94 3.77 24.43
C LEU A 177 -16.19 2.85 25.63
N ARG A 178 -15.97 1.55 25.48
CA ARG A 178 -16.06 0.59 26.59
C ARG A 178 -14.98 0.86 27.64
N ASP A 179 -13.76 1.13 27.19
CA ASP A 179 -12.63 1.45 28.05
C ASP A 179 -12.84 2.79 28.80
N CYS A 180 -13.59 3.73 28.20
CA CYS A 180 -14.07 4.95 28.86
C CYS A 180 -15.25 4.72 29.82
N GLY A 181 -15.71 3.48 30.03
CA GLY A 181 -16.77 3.15 30.98
C GLY A 181 -18.20 3.21 30.43
N LEU A 182 -18.39 3.41 29.12
CA LEU A 182 -19.75 3.46 28.57
C LEU A 182 -20.39 2.07 28.51
N LEU A 183 -21.68 2.02 28.84
CA LEU A 183 -22.44 0.79 29.00
C LEU A 183 -23.35 0.50 27.80
N THR A 184 -23.63 -0.77 27.58
CA THR A 184 -24.64 -1.22 26.62
C THR A 184 -26.05 -0.96 27.16
N THR A 185 -27.05 -0.93 26.26
CA THR A 185 -28.45 -0.76 26.68
C THR A 185 -28.87 -1.79 27.74
N GLN A 186 -28.43 -3.04 27.60
CA GLN A 186 -28.72 -4.12 28.55
C GLN A 186 -28.10 -3.85 29.91
N GLU A 187 -26.81 -3.49 29.96
CA GLU A 187 -26.13 -3.20 31.23
C GLU A 187 -26.75 -1.98 31.94
N VAL A 188 -27.18 -0.95 31.20
CA VAL A 188 -27.91 0.19 31.81
C VAL A 188 -29.27 -0.27 32.36
N ALA A 189 -29.98 -1.12 31.62
CA ALA A 189 -31.27 -1.66 32.03
C ALA A 189 -31.15 -2.50 33.32
N GLU A 190 -30.12 -3.33 33.42
CA GLU A 190 -29.80 -4.13 34.60
C GLU A 190 -29.37 -3.23 35.78
N HIS A 191 -28.46 -2.29 35.55
CA HIS A 191 -27.94 -1.37 36.58
C HIS A 191 -29.06 -0.55 37.25
N PHE A 192 -30.01 -0.05 36.45
CA PHE A 192 -31.15 0.72 36.96
C PHE A 192 -32.43 -0.10 37.11
N ALA A 193 -32.40 -1.43 36.97
CA ALA A 193 -33.58 -2.32 37.04
C ALA A 193 -34.80 -1.75 36.27
N ILE A 194 -34.59 -1.34 35.02
CA ILE A 194 -35.60 -0.74 34.12
C ILE A 194 -35.65 -1.52 32.81
N ALA A 195 -36.74 -1.37 32.05
CA ALA A 195 -36.83 -1.96 30.71
C ALA A 195 -35.90 -1.23 29.71
N GLU A 196 -35.34 -1.94 28.72
CA GLU A 196 -34.48 -1.35 27.67
C GLU A 196 -35.16 -0.20 26.90
N THR A 197 -36.48 -0.28 26.73
CA THR A 197 -37.29 0.79 26.12
C THR A 197 -37.21 2.10 26.91
N THR A 198 -37.09 2.00 28.24
CA THR A 198 -36.93 3.14 29.15
C THR A 198 -35.54 3.76 29.03
N VAL A 199 -34.50 2.95 28.80
CA VAL A 199 -33.14 3.46 28.51
C VAL A 199 -33.16 4.33 27.25
N HIS A 200 -33.80 3.85 26.18
CA HIS A 200 -33.96 4.65 24.96
C HIS A 200 -34.79 5.92 25.18
N GLN A 201 -35.79 5.88 26.06
CA GLN A 201 -36.57 7.06 26.45
C GLN A 201 -35.72 8.07 27.22
N TRP A 202 -34.90 7.63 28.17
CA TRP A 202 -33.97 8.48 28.91
C TRP A 202 -32.95 9.14 27.97
N GLY A 203 -32.47 8.41 26.96
CA GLY A 203 -31.64 8.98 25.91
C GLY A 203 -32.33 10.09 25.11
N ARG A 204 -33.60 9.89 24.72
CA ARG A 204 -34.40 10.93 24.02
C ARG A 204 -34.70 12.14 24.90
N GLN A 205 -34.84 11.94 26.21
CA GLN A 205 -35.02 12.99 27.20
C GLN A 205 -33.70 13.71 27.55
N GLY A 206 -32.56 13.25 27.01
CA GLY A 206 -31.25 13.83 27.27
C GLY A 206 -30.73 13.53 28.68
N LEU A 207 -31.29 12.55 29.39
CA LEU A 207 -30.86 12.14 30.74
C LEU A 207 -29.56 11.32 30.72
N ILE A 208 -29.33 10.57 29.63
CA ILE A 208 -28.11 9.83 29.34
C ILE A 208 -27.66 10.14 27.91
N SER A 209 -26.35 10.17 27.69
CA SER A 209 -25.80 10.54 26.38
C SER A 209 -25.50 9.29 25.56
N LYS A 210 -25.92 9.29 24.29
CA LYS A 210 -25.65 8.17 23.38
C LYS A 210 -24.37 8.43 22.58
N ALA A 211 -23.36 7.58 22.75
CA ALA A 211 -22.20 7.56 21.89
C ALA A 211 -22.36 6.47 20.81
N CYS A 212 -22.42 6.88 19.55
CA CYS A 212 -22.52 5.93 18.43
C CYS A 212 -21.18 5.21 18.23
N SER A 213 -21.19 3.89 18.42
CA SER A 213 -20.04 3.04 18.10
C SER A 213 -20.05 2.53 16.65
N ASP A 214 -21.24 2.49 16.04
CA ASP A 214 -21.49 2.05 14.66
C ASP A 214 -22.77 2.69 14.07
N ASN A 215 -23.03 2.41 12.79
CA ASN A 215 -24.23 2.86 12.09
C ASN A 215 -25.50 2.06 12.43
N LEU A 216 -25.38 0.94 13.15
CA LEU A 216 -26.52 0.07 13.47
C LEU A 216 -27.26 0.56 14.71
N ASN A 217 -27.02 1.81 15.12
CA ASN A 217 -27.63 2.42 16.28
C ASN A 217 -27.31 1.66 17.58
N ARG A 218 -26.28 0.78 17.57
CA ARG A 218 -25.73 0.08 18.74
C ARG A 218 -24.80 1.05 19.47
N GLY A 219 -25.40 2.14 19.93
CA GLY A 219 -24.71 3.13 20.74
C GLY A 219 -24.45 2.58 22.13
N LEU A 220 -23.33 3.00 22.70
CA LEU A 220 -23.07 2.86 24.12
C LEU A 220 -23.61 4.11 24.82
N TRP A 221 -24.00 3.95 26.08
CA TRP A 221 -24.58 4.99 26.89
C TRP A 221 -23.57 5.47 27.90
N ASP A 222 -23.40 6.78 27.94
CA ASP A 222 -22.66 7.48 28.95
C ASP A 222 -23.63 7.90 30.07
N ILE A 223 -23.36 7.42 31.28
CA ILE A 223 -24.13 7.73 32.48
C ILE A 223 -23.31 8.79 33.23
N PRO A 224 -23.83 10.02 33.40
CA PRO A 224 -23.12 11.04 34.16
C PRO A 224 -22.85 10.54 35.59
N HIS A 225 -21.58 10.42 35.97
CA HIS A 225 -21.17 9.95 37.31
C HIS A 225 -21.49 10.95 38.43
N ASP A 226 -21.81 12.19 38.07
CA ASP A 226 -22.10 13.34 38.92
C ASP A 226 -23.59 13.54 39.22
N LEU A 227 -24.48 12.76 38.58
CA LEU A 227 -25.92 12.93 38.67
C LEU A 227 -26.62 11.62 39.04
N GLU A 228 -27.40 11.65 40.12
CA GLU A 228 -28.34 10.58 40.42
C GLU A 228 -29.56 10.70 39.49
N ILE A 229 -29.82 9.66 38.71
CA ILE A 229 -31.04 9.57 37.91
C ILE A 229 -32.16 9.05 38.80
N ILE A 230 -33.03 9.95 39.24
CA ILE A 230 -34.23 9.58 40.00
C ILE A 230 -35.24 8.99 39.00
N LYS A 231 -35.55 7.70 39.19
CA LYS A 231 -36.52 6.97 38.36
C LYS A 231 -37.89 7.66 38.44
N GLY A 232 -38.46 7.93 37.27
CA GLY A 232 -39.85 8.34 37.15
C GLY A 232 -40.81 7.21 37.50
N ARG A 233 -42.05 7.54 37.85
CA ARG A 233 -43.13 6.55 38.06
C ARG A 233 -44.06 6.57 36.86
N PRO A 234 -44.17 5.49 36.07
CA PRO A 234 -45.18 5.39 35.03
C PRO A 234 -46.57 5.13 35.65
N GLY A 235 -47.65 5.57 35.00
CA GLY A 235 -49.03 5.32 35.45
C GLY A 235 -49.91 6.57 35.41
N ARG A 236 -51.09 6.48 36.05
CA ARG A 236 -52.15 7.53 36.04
C ARG A 236 -51.67 8.89 36.58
N ASN A 237 -50.65 8.89 37.43
CA ASN A 237 -49.93 10.06 37.93
C ASN A 237 -48.44 9.96 37.55
N ALA A 238 -48.14 10.14 36.26
CA ALA A 238 -46.78 9.95 35.74
C ALA A 238 -45.83 11.03 36.26
N VAL A 239 -44.72 10.61 36.89
CA VAL A 239 -43.62 11.50 37.26
C VAL A 239 -42.46 11.24 36.29
N PRO A 240 -41.97 12.23 35.53
CA PRO A 240 -40.85 12.02 34.62
C PRO A 240 -39.57 11.74 35.39
N ALA A 241 -38.69 10.93 34.80
CA ALA A 241 -37.34 10.75 35.33
C ALA A 241 -36.59 12.08 35.28
N ARG A 242 -35.80 12.38 36.32
CA ARG A 242 -35.06 13.64 36.44
C ARG A 242 -33.66 13.39 36.96
N ARG A 243 -32.72 14.24 36.54
CA ARG A 243 -31.40 14.34 37.12
C ARG A 243 -31.49 15.07 38.46
N ALA A 244 -30.87 14.52 39.49
CA ALA A 244 -30.60 15.21 40.74
C ALA A 244 -29.09 15.31 40.93
N SER A 245 -28.61 16.48 41.31
CA SER A 245 -27.21 16.67 41.68
C SER A 245 -26.93 15.88 42.95
N ILE A 246 -25.83 15.12 42.96
CA ILE A 246 -25.31 14.54 44.20
C ILE A 246 -24.86 15.74 45.05
N THR A 247 -25.72 16.16 45.99
CA THR A 247 -25.34 17.16 46.98
C THR A 247 -24.43 16.45 47.97
N VAL A 248 -23.12 16.59 47.79
CA VAL A 248 -22.16 16.26 48.85
C VAL A 248 -22.51 17.17 50.03
N PRO A 249 -22.94 16.65 51.20
CA PRO A 249 -23.18 17.50 52.34
C PRO A 249 -21.85 18.15 52.72
N SER A 250 -21.81 19.49 52.67
CA SER A 250 -20.71 20.26 53.25
C SER A 250 -20.58 19.84 54.70
N THR A 251 -19.44 19.26 55.06
CA THR A 251 -19.06 19.06 56.45
C THR A 251 -18.95 20.45 57.07
N GLU A 252 -19.95 20.83 57.85
CA GLU A 252 -19.85 21.94 58.78
C GLU A 252 -18.65 21.67 59.68
N GLN A 253 -17.61 22.50 59.54
CA GLN A 253 -16.54 22.60 60.51
C GLN A 253 -17.13 23.24 61.77
N ASP A 254 -17.58 22.39 62.70
CA ASP A 254 -17.87 22.80 64.06
C ASP A 254 -16.58 23.36 64.68
N SER A 255 -16.63 24.65 64.97
CA SER A 255 -15.65 25.36 65.78
C SER A 255 -16.07 25.20 67.23
N LEU A 256 -15.22 24.61 68.06
CA LEU A 256 -14.92 24.98 69.47
C LEU A 256 -13.81 24.09 70.04
#